data_AF-A0A2P5GHD5-F1
#
_entry.id   AF-A0A2P5GHD5-F1
#
_cell.length_a   1.000
_cell.length_b   1.000
_cell.length_c   1.000
_cell.angle_alpha   90.00
_cell.angle_beta   90.00
_cell.angle_gamma   90.00
#
_symmetry.space_group_name_H-M   'P 1'
#
loop_
_entity.id
_entity.type
_entity.pdbx_description
1 polymer ?
#
loop_
_entity_poly.entity_id
_entity_poly.type
_entity_poly.pdbx_seq_one_letter_code
_entity_poly.pdbx_strand_id
1 'polypeptide(L)'
;MITYQDLVNGFGESIETLKDGVFKFKIEVPAFTLFNYLWCKRGSGDFLLLSKNIEDDKFVSFIYSQLSFNKKITSLNKVNISTNHYGFDSLLLAPSGYHGHFNGVLDDKRSELILCSPIYHHEFSGNESVDEFREMRTRRVHIDRWDRKPEPKILVRFNNTKTGGGTIGNEYILMSDARLKSEIHNLNGVVNGFIEVENYLGERIIISTTVNTYQLRLESGEVVVSESILNEKINDFLTR
;
A
#
# COMPACT_ATOMS: atom_id res chain seq x y z
N MET A 1 -15.51 -20.66 1.08
CA MET A 1 -16.28 -20.03 2.18
C MET A 1 -15.87 -20.67 3.50
N ILE A 2 -15.23 -19.87 4.34
CA ILE A 2 -14.82 -20.20 5.70
C ILE A 2 -16.04 -20.11 6.62
N THR A 3 -16.17 -21.03 7.57
CA THR A 3 -17.28 -21.07 8.54
C THR A 3 -16.82 -20.72 9.95
N TYR A 4 -17.75 -20.43 10.84
CA TYR A 4 -17.45 -20.22 12.27
C TYR A 4 -16.67 -21.41 12.87
N GLN A 5 -17.09 -22.65 12.59
CA GLN A 5 -16.43 -23.84 13.11
C GLN A 5 -14.99 -23.98 12.60
N ASP A 6 -14.73 -23.56 11.36
CA ASP A 6 -13.37 -23.54 10.82
C ASP A 6 -12.47 -22.58 11.60
N LEU A 7 -12.99 -21.41 11.95
CA LEU A 7 -12.26 -20.44 12.75
C LEU A 7 -12.02 -20.95 14.17
N VAL A 8 -13.02 -21.57 14.81
CA VAL A 8 -12.86 -22.16 16.15
C VAL A 8 -11.82 -23.28 16.14
N ASN A 9 -11.86 -24.15 15.14
CA ASN A 9 -10.88 -25.24 15.01
C ASN A 9 -9.46 -24.72 14.73
N GLY A 10 -9.33 -23.61 14.00
CA GLY A 10 -8.03 -23.05 13.61
C GLY A 10 -7.41 -22.07 14.61
N PHE A 11 -8.24 -21.31 15.34
CA PHE A 11 -7.80 -20.19 16.17
C PHE A 11 -8.35 -20.23 17.61
N GLY A 12 -9.15 -21.25 17.95
CA GLY A 12 -9.71 -21.46 19.28
C GLY A 12 -11.04 -20.73 19.52
N GLU A 13 -11.52 -20.76 20.77
CA GLU A 13 -12.88 -20.31 21.12
C GLU A 13 -13.05 -18.78 21.25
N SER A 14 -12.00 -17.99 21.03
CA SER A 14 -12.04 -16.52 21.11
C SER A 14 -12.72 -15.83 19.91
N ILE A 15 -13.42 -16.59 19.06
CA ILE A 15 -14.12 -16.08 17.89
C ILE A 15 -15.41 -15.38 18.32
N GLU A 16 -15.46 -14.07 18.11
CA GLU A 16 -16.64 -13.25 18.27
C GLU A 16 -17.43 -13.18 16.95
N THR A 17 -18.75 -13.27 17.02
CA THR A 17 -19.63 -13.01 15.86
C THR A 17 -20.15 -11.58 15.95
N LEU A 18 -19.81 -10.78 14.95
CA LEU A 18 -20.35 -9.45 14.74
C LEU A 18 -21.58 -9.53 13.81
N LYS A 19 -22.15 -8.38 13.43
CA LYS A 19 -23.31 -8.34 12.52
C LYS A 19 -22.95 -8.83 11.11
N ASP A 20 -23.97 -9.24 10.36
CA ASP A 20 -23.92 -9.51 8.92
C ASP A 20 -22.89 -10.55 8.47
N GLY A 21 -22.62 -11.56 9.31
CA GLY A 21 -21.70 -12.67 8.99
C GLY A 21 -20.23 -12.28 9.08
N VAL A 22 -19.91 -11.25 9.87
CA VAL A 22 -18.53 -10.87 10.19
C VAL A 22 -18.09 -11.59 11.46
N PHE A 23 -16.95 -12.27 11.40
CA PHE A 23 -16.28 -12.88 12.54
C PHE A 23 -15.07 -12.04 12.92
N LYS A 24 -14.78 -11.98 14.22
CA LYS A 24 -13.65 -11.26 14.78
C LYS A 24 -12.88 -12.16 15.71
N PHE A 25 -11.56 -12.12 15.62
CA PHE A 25 -10.68 -12.87 16.51
C PHE A 25 -9.30 -12.24 16.59
N LYS A 26 -8.55 -12.57 17.64
CA LYS A 26 -7.27 -11.95 17.94
C LYS A 26 -6.16 -12.98 17.85
N ILE A 27 -5.03 -12.59 17.26
CA ILE A 27 -3.77 -13.33 17.34
C ILE A 27 -2.84 -12.49 18.20
N GLU A 28 -2.53 -12.99 19.38
CA GLU A 28 -1.68 -12.30 20.35
C GLU A 28 -0.26 -12.85 20.30
N VAL A 29 0.70 -11.95 20.09
CA VAL A 29 2.13 -12.25 20.21
C VAL A 29 2.76 -11.24 21.18
N PRO A 30 3.94 -11.52 21.76
CA PRO A 30 4.49 -10.65 22.81
C PRO A 30 4.66 -9.17 22.44
N ALA A 31 4.84 -8.87 21.15
CA ALA A 31 5.08 -7.51 20.67
C ALA A 31 3.81 -6.76 20.23
N PHE A 32 2.71 -7.46 19.93
CA PHE A 32 1.47 -6.85 19.42
C PHE A 32 0.29 -7.81 19.41
N THR A 33 -0.90 -7.24 19.34
CA THR A 33 -2.14 -7.98 19.06
C THR A 33 -2.57 -7.69 17.63
N LEU A 34 -2.86 -8.73 16.86
CA LEU A 34 -3.45 -8.63 15.53
C LEU A 34 -4.94 -8.97 15.60
N PHE A 35 -5.78 -7.98 15.34
CA PHE A 35 -7.22 -8.14 15.19
C PHE A 35 -7.51 -8.59 13.75
N ASN A 36 -8.21 -9.70 13.63
CA ASN A 36 -8.63 -10.29 12.36
C ASN A 36 -10.15 -10.17 12.28
N TYR A 37 -10.62 -9.52 11.22
CA TYR A 37 -12.03 -9.39 10.90
C TYR A 37 -12.27 -10.13 9.60
N LEU A 38 -13.14 -11.14 9.61
CA LEU A 38 -13.44 -11.97 8.45
C LEU A 38 -14.92 -11.86 8.12
N TRP A 39 -15.23 -11.26 6.96
CA TRP A 39 -16.58 -11.25 6.43
C TRP A 39 -16.78 -12.39 5.45
N CYS A 40 -17.57 -13.39 5.83
CA CYS A 40 -17.85 -14.55 5.00
C CYS A 40 -19.14 -14.30 4.20
N LYS A 41 -19.03 -14.02 2.89
CA LYS A 41 -20.20 -13.76 2.03
C LYS A 41 -20.30 -14.77 0.90
N ARG A 42 -21.41 -15.52 0.89
CA ARG A 42 -21.68 -16.53 -0.14
C ARG A 42 -21.69 -15.90 -1.53
N GLY A 43 -20.89 -16.44 -2.45
CA GLY A 43 -20.83 -16.03 -3.86
C GLY A 43 -19.88 -14.87 -4.19
N SER A 44 -19.40 -14.12 -3.19
CA SER A 44 -18.50 -12.97 -3.39
C SER A 44 -17.08 -13.19 -2.86
N GLY A 45 -16.84 -14.29 -2.13
CA GLY A 45 -15.56 -14.59 -1.47
C GLY A 45 -15.58 -14.24 0.03
N ASP A 46 -14.50 -14.60 0.72
CA ASP A 46 -14.31 -14.30 2.15
C ASP A 46 -13.35 -13.11 2.27
N PHE A 47 -13.74 -12.04 2.97
CA PHE A 47 -12.97 -10.79 3.04
C PHE A 47 -12.31 -10.62 4.40
N LEU A 48 -10.98 -10.65 4.43
CA LEU A 48 -10.17 -10.48 5.63
C LEU A 48 -9.70 -9.04 5.74
N LEU A 49 -10.04 -8.37 6.83
CA LEU A 49 -9.50 -7.08 7.22
C LEU A 49 -8.65 -7.27 8.48
N LEU A 50 -7.48 -6.63 8.53
CA LEU A 50 -6.52 -6.76 9.62
C LEU A 50 -6.25 -5.42 10.28
N SER A 51 -6.07 -5.44 11.58
CA SER A 51 -5.62 -4.29 12.36
C SER A 51 -4.64 -4.69 13.45
N LYS A 52 -3.53 -3.97 13.54
CA LYS A 52 -2.51 -4.16 14.55
C LYS A 52 -2.76 -3.19 15.71
N ASN A 53 -2.91 -3.74 16.91
CA ASN A 53 -3.09 -3.02 18.18
C ASN A 53 -4.34 -2.13 18.28
N ILE A 54 -5.19 -2.06 17.24
CA ILE A 54 -6.38 -1.20 17.21
C ILE A 54 -7.61 -2.06 16.98
N GLU A 55 -8.56 -2.00 17.90
CA GLU A 55 -9.86 -2.66 17.82
C GLU A 55 -10.92 -1.60 17.53
N ASP A 56 -11.51 -1.63 16.33
CA ASP A 56 -12.53 -0.66 15.93
C ASP A 56 -13.60 -1.31 15.04
N ASP A 57 -14.57 -1.93 15.70
CA ASP A 57 -15.65 -2.67 15.05
C ASP A 57 -16.59 -1.74 14.24
N LYS A 58 -16.64 -0.44 14.56
CA LYS A 58 -17.40 0.55 13.79
C LYS A 58 -16.72 0.85 12.47
N PHE A 59 -15.40 1.02 12.47
CA PHE A 59 -14.65 1.21 11.24
C PHE A 59 -14.68 -0.04 10.35
N VAL A 60 -14.61 -1.24 10.93
CA VAL A 60 -14.76 -2.51 10.19
C VAL A 60 -16.13 -2.58 9.51
N SER A 61 -17.18 -2.26 10.25
CA SER A 61 -18.55 -2.22 9.71
C SER A 61 -18.67 -1.19 8.57
N PHE A 62 -18.04 -0.02 8.74
CA PHE A 62 -17.93 0.98 7.69
C PHE A 62 -17.23 0.41 6.44
N ILE A 63 -16.03 -0.18 6.57
CA ILE A 63 -15.26 -0.74 5.46
C ILE A 63 -16.08 -1.78 4.68
N TYR A 64 -16.68 -2.75 5.37
CA TYR A 64 -17.48 -3.77 4.69
C TYR A 64 -18.75 -3.21 4.02
N SER A 65 -19.32 -2.12 4.55
CA SER A 65 -20.44 -1.42 3.87
C SER A 65 -20.04 -0.78 2.54
N GLN A 66 -18.75 -0.44 2.35
CA GLN A 66 -18.26 0.16 1.10
C GLN A 66 -18.05 -0.88 -0.01
N LEU A 67 -18.02 -2.16 0.32
CA LEU A 67 -17.77 -3.25 -0.62
C LEU A 67 -19.02 -3.56 -1.44
N SER A 68 -18.93 -3.42 -2.77
CA SER A 68 -19.96 -3.84 -3.71
C SER A 68 -19.34 -4.72 -4.80
N PHE A 69 -19.68 -6.01 -4.82
CA PHE A 69 -19.09 -6.95 -5.77
C PHE A 69 -20.11 -7.84 -6.45
N ASN A 70 -20.11 -7.75 -7.77
CA ASN A 70 -20.86 -8.64 -8.66
C ASN A 70 -19.95 -9.62 -9.41
N LYS A 71 -18.64 -9.60 -9.12
CA LYS A 71 -17.61 -10.39 -9.83
C LYS A 71 -16.53 -10.88 -8.86
N LYS A 72 -15.90 -12.00 -9.22
CA LYS A 72 -14.76 -12.57 -8.49
C LYS A 72 -13.52 -11.70 -8.65
N ILE A 73 -12.78 -11.51 -7.57
CA ILE A 73 -11.51 -10.76 -7.54
C ILE A 73 -10.37 -11.74 -7.82
N THR A 74 -9.72 -11.60 -8.97
CA THR A 74 -8.64 -12.50 -9.42
C THR A 74 -7.27 -11.82 -9.51
N SER A 75 -7.22 -10.50 -9.40
CA SER A 75 -6.01 -9.67 -9.35
C SER A 75 -6.18 -8.62 -8.25
N LEU A 76 -5.14 -7.83 -7.99
CA LEU A 76 -5.31 -6.62 -7.20
C LEU A 76 -6.45 -5.76 -7.77
N ASN A 77 -7.27 -5.24 -6.87
CA ASN A 77 -8.35 -4.35 -7.23
C ASN A 77 -8.41 -3.20 -6.22
N LYS A 78 -8.31 -1.97 -6.72
CA LYS A 78 -8.43 -0.76 -5.91
C LYS A 78 -9.84 -0.19 -6.07
N VAL A 79 -10.49 0.14 -4.95
CA VAL A 79 -11.81 0.76 -4.92
C VAL A 79 -11.79 1.99 -4.03
N ASN A 80 -12.45 3.07 -4.45
CA ASN A 80 -12.56 4.28 -3.64
C ASN A 80 -13.58 4.06 -2.51
N ILE A 81 -13.35 4.69 -1.37
CA ILE A 81 -14.26 4.67 -0.22
C ILE A 81 -14.63 6.08 0.24
N SER A 82 -15.73 6.16 0.99
CA SER A 82 -16.16 7.42 1.59
C SER A 82 -15.19 7.90 2.68
N THR A 83 -15.25 9.19 3.01
CA THR A 83 -14.46 9.78 4.11
C THR A 83 -14.70 9.04 5.43
N ASN A 84 -13.63 8.82 6.18
CA ASN A 84 -13.64 8.19 7.49
C ASN A 84 -12.59 8.86 8.40
N HIS A 85 -12.57 8.46 9.67
CA HIS A 85 -11.76 9.12 10.68
C HIS A 85 -10.26 8.74 10.64
N TYR A 86 -9.86 7.69 9.90
CA TYR A 86 -8.45 7.37 9.62
C TYR A 86 -7.93 8.07 8.37
N GLY A 87 -8.80 8.67 7.56
CA GLY A 87 -8.44 9.39 6.34
C GLY A 87 -8.14 8.51 5.12
N PHE A 88 -8.26 7.18 5.23
CA PHE A 88 -8.15 6.30 4.05
C PHE A 88 -9.21 6.67 3.01
N ASP A 89 -8.84 6.72 1.75
CA ASP A 89 -9.74 7.07 0.65
C ASP A 89 -9.95 5.91 -0.33
N SER A 90 -9.22 4.81 -0.14
CA SER A 90 -9.24 3.64 -0.99
C SER A 90 -9.16 2.34 -0.19
N LEU A 91 -9.64 1.27 -0.79
CA LEU A 91 -9.35 -0.10 -0.37
C LEU A 91 -8.57 -0.82 -1.46
N LEU A 92 -7.55 -1.55 -1.05
CA LEU A 92 -6.85 -2.50 -1.90
C LEU A 92 -7.32 -3.91 -1.55
N LEU A 93 -7.84 -4.61 -2.55
CA LEU A 93 -8.34 -5.96 -2.45
C LEU A 93 -7.31 -6.88 -3.10
N ALA A 94 -6.70 -7.72 -2.29
CA ALA A 94 -5.65 -8.63 -2.73
C ALA A 94 -6.14 -10.08 -2.62
N PRO A 95 -6.22 -10.83 -3.73
CA PRO A 95 -6.64 -12.23 -3.68
C PRO A 95 -5.58 -13.10 -3.01
N SER A 96 -5.97 -14.31 -2.64
CA SER A 96 -5.16 -15.27 -1.87
C SER A 96 -3.75 -15.55 -2.41
N GLY A 97 -3.51 -15.38 -3.72
CA GLY A 97 -2.17 -15.48 -4.34
C GLY A 97 -1.18 -14.38 -3.91
N TYR A 98 -1.67 -13.26 -3.39
CA TYR A 98 -0.85 -12.12 -2.96
C TYR A 98 -0.45 -12.17 -1.47
N HIS A 99 -1.05 -13.05 -0.67
CA HIS A 99 -0.80 -13.09 0.76
C HIS A 99 -0.83 -14.51 1.34
N GLY A 100 -0.16 -14.72 2.48
CA GLY A 100 -0.10 -16.00 3.18
C GLY A 100 -1.10 -16.17 4.33
N HIS A 101 -2.04 -15.23 4.53
CA HIS A 101 -2.98 -15.30 5.66
C HIS A 101 -3.78 -16.61 5.65
N PHE A 102 -3.77 -17.29 6.80
CA PHE A 102 -4.34 -18.62 7.05
C PHE A 102 -3.63 -19.82 6.39
N ASN A 103 -2.43 -19.62 5.84
CA ASN A 103 -1.57 -20.75 5.44
C ASN A 103 -1.32 -21.70 6.62
N GLY A 104 -1.39 -23.00 6.37
CA GLY A 104 -1.17 -24.05 7.38
C GLY A 104 -2.32 -24.23 8.38
N VAL A 105 -3.36 -23.39 8.30
CA VAL A 105 -4.53 -23.47 9.20
C VAL A 105 -5.81 -23.73 8.41
N LEU A 106 -6.01 -23.04 7.28
CA LEU A 106 -7.20 -23.14 6.44
C LEU A 106 -6.84 -23.28 4.94
N ASP A 107 -5.80 -24.05 4.62
CA ASP A 107 -5.26 -24.17 3.26
C ASP A 107 -6.32 -24.54 2.21
N ASP A 108 -7.20 -25.49 2.51
CA ASP A 108 -8.25 -25.94 1.60
C ASP A 108 -9.39 -24.93 1.42
N LYS A 109 -9.46 -23.91 2.27
CA LYS A 109 -10.59 -22.96 2.34
C LYS A 109 -10.22 -21.52 2.00
N ARG A 110 -8.92 -21.20 1.95
CA ARG A 110 -8.41 -19.84 1.72
C ARG A 110 -8.30 -19.45 0.24
N SER A 111 -8.65 -20.32 -0.70
CA SER A 111 -8.51 -20.03 -2.14
C SER A 111 -9.32 -18.81 -2.59
N GLU A 112 -10.45 -18.54 -1.94
CA GLU A 112 -11.32 -17.38 -2.19
C GLU A 112 -11.19 -16.28 -1.12
N LEU A 113 -10.14 -16.35 -0.29
CA LEU A 113 -9.84 -15.33 0.70
C LEU A 113 -9.27 -14.09 0.00
N ILE A 114 -9.87 -12.94 0.27
CA ILE A 114 -9.46 -11.62 -0.21
C ILE A 114 -9.00 -10.81 0.99
N LEU A 115 -7.75 -10.36 0.99
CA LEU A 115 -7.28 -9.36 1.93
C LEU A 115 -7.81 -7.98 1.52
N CYS A 116 -8.64 -7.40 2.38
CA CYS A 116 -9.19 -6.06 2.26
C CYS A 116 -8.34 -5.10 3.10
N SER A 117 -7.64 -4.16 2.46
CA SER A 117 -6.70 -3.26 3.11
C SER A 117 -7.07 -1.80 2.88
N PRO A 118 -7.44 -1.03 3.92
CA PRO A 118 -7.60 0.42 3.84
C PRO A 118 -6.27 1.08 3.52
N ILE A 119 -6.25 1.87 2.45
CA ILE A 119 -5.07 2.54 1.93
C ILE A 119 -5.38 4.00 1.57
N TYR A 120 -4.33 4.81 1.49
CA TYR A 120 -4.40 6.05 0.74
C TYR A 120 -4.13 5.73 -0.74
N HIS A 121 -4.88 6.33 -1.65
CA HIS A 121 -4.92 5.95 -3.07
C HIS A 121 -3.55 5.93 -3.75
N HIS A 122 -2.61 6.76 -3.26
CA HIS A 122 -1.26 6.90 -3.79
C HIS A 122 -0.25 5.89 -3.21
N GLU A 123 -0.63 5.07 -2.21
CA GLU A 123 0.26 4.04 -1.66
C GLU A 123 0.45 2.85 -2.61
N PHE A 124 -0.51 2.60 -3.52
CA PHE A 124 -0.48 1.50 -4.48
C PHE A 124 -1.11 1.89 -5.81
N SER A 125 -0.56 1.39 -6.92
CA SER A 125 -1.17 1.54 -8.25
C SER A 125 -2.38 0.62 -8.42
N GLY A 126 -2.36 -0.56 -7.79
CA GLY A 126 -3.34 -1.63 -8.00
C GLY A 126 -2.96 -2.61 -9.11
N ASN A 127 -1.77 -2.45 -9.70
CA ASN A 127 -1.22 -3.33 -10.73
C ASN A 127 0.11 -3.99 -10.30
N GLU A 128 0.45 -3.91 -9.01
CA GLU A 128 1.67 -4.52 -8.48
C GLU A 128 1.74 -6.02 -8.77
N SER A 129 2.97 -6.49 -9.02
CA SER A 129 3.25 -7.92 -8.97
C SER A 129 3.08 -8.48 -7.55
N VAL A 130 3.01 -9.81 -7.41
CA VAL A 130 2.91 -10.45 -6.08
C VAL A 130 4.11 -10.09 -5.19
N ASP A 131 5.31 -10.08 -5.75
CA ASP A 131 6.53 -9.79 -4.98
C ASP A 131 6.63 -8.30 -4.63
N GLU A 132 6.27 -7.41 -5.56
CA GLU A 132 6.20 -5.98 -5.31
C GLU A 132 5.18 -5.64 -4.22
N PHE A 133 3.96 -6.19 -4.31
CA PHE A 133 2.94 -6.03 -3.27
C PHE A 133 3.44 -6.53 -1.91
N ARG A 134 4.11 -7.69 -1.89
CA ARG A 134 4.68 -8.26 -0.66
C ARG A 134 5.76 -7.36 -0.06
N GLU A 135 6.66 -6.82 -0.88
CA GLU A 135 7.69 -5.88 -0.43
C GLU A 135 7.07 -4.61 0.14
N MET A 136 6.17 -3.97 -0.61
CA MET A 136 5.52 -2.72 -0.23
C MET A 136 4.72 -2.86 1.07
N ARG A 137 3.89 -3.90 1.18
CA ARG A 137 3.04 -4.10 2.35
C ARG A 137 3.84 -4.40 3.63
N THR A 138 5.01 -5.03 3.51
CA THR A 138 5.80 -5.48 4.67
C THR A 138 6.87 -4.49 5.12
N ARG A 139 7.45 -3.72 4.19
CA ARG A 139 8.60 -2.86 4.47
C ARG A 139 8.28 -1.36 4.44
N ARG A 140 7.10 -0.96 3.96
CA ARG A 140 6.78 0.46 3.71
C ARG A 140 5.43 0.84 4.27
N VAL A 141 4.37 0.29 3.68
CA VAL A 141 3.02 0.76 3.97
C VAL A 141 2.52 0.19 5.29
N HIS A 142 2.83 -1.06 5.65
CA HIS A 142 2.29 -1.70 6.86
C HIS A 142 0.76 -1.60 6.91
N ILE A 143 0.09 -2.20 5.91
CA ILE A 143 -1.37 -2.15 5.68
C ILE A 143 -2.24 -2.59 6.88
N ASP A 144 -1.65 -3.27 7.86
CA ASP A 144 -2.29 -3.67 9.11
C ASP A 144 -2.28 -2.56 10.18
N ARG A 145 -1.57 -1.44 9.96
CA ARG A 145 -1.53 -0.30 10.89
C ARG A 145 -2.44 0.81 10.43
N TRP A 146 -3.56 1.01 11.14
CA TRP A 146 -4.52 2.06 10.81
C TRP A 146 -4.10 3.46 11.29
N ASP A 147 -3.16 3.53 12.23
CA ASP A 147 -2.58 4.77 12.78
C ASP A 147 -1.36 5.30 12.00
N ARG A 148 -1.02 4.67 10.87
CA ARG A 148 0.17 5.02 10.08
C ARG A 148 0.01 6.37 9.38
N LYS A 149 1.14 6.93 8.95
CA LYS A 149 1.15 8.03 7.97
C LYS A 149 1.06 7.45 6.55
N PRO A 150 0.45 8.16 5.59
CA PRO A 150 0.51 7.78 4.17
C PRO A 150 1.96 7.69 3.69
N GLU A 151 2.26 6.67 2.87
CA GLU A 151 3.56 6.51 2.20
C GLU A 151 3.34 6.23 0.70
N PRO A 152 3.61 7.21 -0.19
CA PRO A 152 3.33 7.04 -1.62
C PRO A 152 4.19 5.94 -2.24
N LYS A 153 3.67 5.32 -3.30
CA LYS A 153 4.46 4.46 -4.18
C LYS A 153 5.42 5.32 -4.99
N ILE A 154 6.71 5.03 -4.84
CA ILE A 154 7.78 5.71 -5.56
C ILE A 154 8.70 4.67 -6.19
N LEU A 155 8.79 4.71 -7.51
CA LEU A 155 9.79 4.00 -8.30
C LEU A 155 10.83 5.01 -8.78
N VAL A 156 12.12 4.69 -8.64
CA VAL A 156 13.20 5.62 -8.95
C VAL A 156 14.24 4.95 -9.83
N ARG A 157 14.69 5.67 -10.85
CA ARG A 157 15.88 5.40 -11.64
C ARG A 157 16.78 6.63 -11.56
N PHE A 158 18.04 6.48 -11.17
CA PHE A 158 18.89 7.65 -10.97
C PHE A 158 20.36 7.38 -11.24
N ASN A 159 21.10 8.46 -11.48
CA ASN A 159 22.55 8.45 -11.60
C ASN A 159 23.12 9.72 -10.94
N ASN A 160 23.96 9.52 -9.93
CA ASN A 160 24.72 10.56 -9.27
C ASN A 160 26.22 10.29 -9.47
N THR A 161 26.80 10.98 -10.47
CA THR A 161 28.21 10.83 -10.85
C THR A 161 29.19 11.27 -9.76
N LYS A 162 28.76 12.12 -8.82
CA LYS A 162 29.58 12.61 -7.71
C LYS A 162 29.75 11.56 -6.61
N THR A 163 28.70 10.83 -6.28
CA THR A 163 28.75 9.77 -5.24
C THR A 163 29.04 8.40 -5.83
N GLY A 164 28.93 8.24 -7.16
CA GLY A 164 28.93 6.93 -7.82
C GLY A 164 27.65 6.13 -7.56
N GLY A 165 26.66 6.72 -6.88
CA GLY A 165 25.38 6.10 -6.57
C GLY A 165 24.43 6.17 -7.77
N GLY A 166 23.69 5.09 -8.01
CA GLY A 166 22.70 5.06 -9.07
C GLY A 166 22.06 3.69 -9.20
N THR A 167 21.04 3.62 -10.05
CA THR A 167 20.45 2.36 -10.50
C THR A 167 21.26 1.75 -11.63
N ILE A 168 21.23 0.42 -11.74
CA ILE A 168 21.91 -0.30 -12.81
C ILE A 168 21.02 -0.29 -14.06
N GLY A 169 21.56 0.17 -15.18
CA GLY A 169 20.85 0.19 -16.46
C GLY A 169 19.58 1.07 -16.42
N ASN A 170 18.49 0.53 -16.96
CA ASN A 170 17.20 1.23 -17.06
C ASN A 170 16.17 0.76 -16.02
N GLU A 171 16.61 0.06 -14.97
CA GLU A 171 15.71 -0.50 -13.98
C GLU A 171 15.29 0.54 -12.95
N TYR A 172 13.99 0.53 -12.63
CA TYR A 172 13.44 1.30 -11.53
C TYR A 172 13.48 0.45 -10.27
N ILE A 173 13.86 1.09 -9.17
CA ILE A 173 13.81 0.48 -7.84
C ILE A 173 12.76 1.19 -7.01
N LEU A 174 12.05 0.42 -6.18
CA LEU A 174 11.18 1.02 -5.17
C LEU A 174 12.03 1.87 -4.21
N MET A 175 11.62 3.09 -3.90
CA MET A 175 12.30 3.99 -2.93
C MET A 175 11.33 4.59 -1.91
N SER A 176 11.75 4.84 -0.67
CA SER A 176 10.92 5.57 0.32
C SER A 176 10.98 7.07 0.06
N ASP A 177 9.98 7.83 0.50
CA ASP A 177 9.94 9.29 0.34
C ASP A 177 11.16 9.96 1.00
N ALA A 178 11.50 9.53 2.22
CA ALA A 178 12.68 10.03 2.93
C ALA A 178 13.99 9.78 2.17
N ARG A 179 14.14 8.61 1.53
CA ARG A 179 15.34 8.31 0.73
C ARG A 179 15.35 9.12 -0.55
N LEU A 180 14.22 9.27 -1.25
CA LEU A 180 14.12 10.09 -2.45
C LEU A 180 14.56 11.55 -2.15
N LYS A 181 14.05 12.14 -1.08
CA LYS A 181 14.44 13.49 -0.65
C LYS A 181 15.93 13.62 -0.39
N SER A 182 16.54 12.61 0.24
CA SER A 182 17.98 12.57 0.44
C SER A 182 18.75 12.48 -0.87
N GLU A 183 18.32 11.65 -1.83
CA GLU A 183 18.99 11.54 -3.12
C GLU A 183 18.86 12.82 -3.95
N ILE A 184 17.69 13.48 -3.92
CA ILE A 184 17.47 14.78 -4.56
C ILE A 184 18.43 15.83 -4.01
N HIS A 185 18.59 15.90 -2.69
CA HIS A 185 19.55 16.82 -2.07
C HIS A 185 20.99 16.51 -2.49
N ASN A 186 21.36 15.23 -2.55
CA ASN A 186 22.69 14.78 -3.00
C ASN A 186 22.95 15.08 -4.49
N LEU A 187 21.91 15.32 -5.28
CA LEU A 187 22.03 15.66 -6.68
C LEU A 187 22.50 17.11 -6.88
N ASN A 188 22.29 18.02 -5.91
CA ASN A 188 22.55 19.46 -6.09
C ASN A 188 23.97 19.74 -6.62
N GLY A 189 24.04 20.44 -7.76
CA GLY A 189 25.28 20.80 -8.42
C GLY A 189 26.01 19.64 -9.13
N VAL A 190 25.40 18.46 -9.24
CA VAL A 190 25.98 17.31 -9.95
C VAL A 190 25.76 17.46 -11.45
N VAL A 191 26.85 17.63 -12.19
CA VAL A 191 26.83 17.71 -13.65
C VAL A 191 26.47 16.35 -14.25
N ASN A 192 25.51 16.35 -15.18
CA ASN A 192 24.96 15.15 -15.84
C ASN A 192 24.32 14.12 -14.87
N GLY A 193 24.01 14.53 -13.64
CA GLY A 193 23.22 13.74 -12.72
C GLY A 193 21.72 13.87 -13.02
N PHE A 194 20.97 12.81 -12.77
CA PHE A 194 19.50 12.87 -12.82
C PHE A 194 18.87 11.91 -11.82
N ILE A 195 17.63 12.20 -11.44
CA ILE A 195 16.71 11.29 -10.75
C ILE A 195 15.41 11.29 -11.54
N GLU A 196 15.03 10.15 -12.07
CA GLU A 196 13.73 9.92 -12.67
C GLU A 196 12.84 9.20 -11.66
N VAL A 197 11.69 9.80 -11.37
CA VAL A 197 10.72 9.29 -10.40
C VAL A 197 9.45 8.92 -11.15
N GLU A 198 8.93 7.72 -10.88
CA GLU A 198 7.63 7.25 -11.33
C GLU A 198 6.67 7.11 -10.14
N ASN A 199 5.47 7.70 -10.25
CA ASN A 199 4.44 7.68 -9.21
C ASN A 199 3.48 6.48 -9.34
N TYR A 200 2.51 6.39 -8.44
CA TYR A 200 1.53 5.30 -8.41
C TYR A 200 0.62 5.21 -9.66
N LEU A 201 0.55 6.26 -10.47
CA LEU A 201 -0.19 6.29 -11.74
C LEU A 201 0.68 5.93 -12.95
N GLY A 202 1.97 5.66 -12.74
CA GLY A 202 2.92 5.38 -13.82
C GLY A 202 3.43 6.64 -14.54
N GLU A 203 3.11 7.83 -14.03
CA GLU A 203 3.66 9.06 -14.58
C GLU A 203 5.07 9.31 -14.09
N ARG A 204 5.82 10.08 -14.87
CA ARG A 204 7.26 10.30 -14.66
C ARG A 204 7.61 11.77 -14.54
N ILE A 205 8.55 12.04 -13.65
CA ILE A 205 9.24 13.32 -13.53
C ILE A 205 10.75 13.08 -13.50
N ILE A 206 11.48 13.77 -14.37
CA ILE A 206 12.95 13.76 -14.37
C ILE A 206 13.41 15.02 -13.66
N ILE A 207 14.27 14.83 -12.67
CA ILE A 207 14.89 15.86 -11.85
C ILE A 207 16.35 15.92 -12.26
N SER A 208 16.75 17.04 -12.84
CA SER A 208 18.14 17.43 -13.03
C SER A 208 18.40 18.72 -12.25
N THR A 209 19.66 19.12 -12.11
CA THR A 209 20.01 20.28 -11.30
C THR A 209 21.21 21.00 -11.86
N THR A 210 21.18 22.32 -11.67
CA THR A 210 22.37 23.16 -11.65
C THR A 210 22.52 23.72 -10.24
N VAL A 211 23.63 24.38 -9.90
CA VAL A 211 23.89 24.85 -8.53
C VAL A 211 22.67 25.63 -7.98
N ASN A 212 22.05 25.09 -6.92
CA ASN A 212 20.89 25.64 -6.20
C ASN A 212 19.60 25.83 -7.01
N THR A 213 19.48 25.21 -8.20
CA THR A 213 18.23 25.17 -8.97
C THR A 213 17.96 23.78 -9.52
N TYR A 214 16.69 23.42 -9.57
CA TYR A 214 16.25 22.10 -10.01
C TYR A 214 15.38 22.26 -11.25
N GLN A 215 15.66 21.46 -12.26
CA GLN A 215 14.91 21.39 -13.50
C GLN A 215 14.05 20.12 -13.44
N LEU A 216 12.75 20.32 -13.49
CA LEU A 216 11.73 19.29 -13.43
C LEU A 216 11.15 19.11 -14.82
N ARG A 217 11.35 17.94 -15.42
CA ARG A 217 10.77 17.59 -16.72
C ARG A 217 9.66 16.58 -16.52
N LEU A 218 8.44 17.00 -16.84
CA LEU A 218 7.24 16.19 -16.90
C LEU A 218 6.81 16.02 -18.36
N GLU A 219 5.85 15.14 -18.63
CA GLU A 219 5.24 15.02 -19.97
C GLU A 219 4.57 16.33 -20.42
N SER A 220 3.99 17.08 -19.47
CA SER A 220 3.33 18.36 -19.74
C SER A 220 4.30 19.52 -20.06
N GLY A 221 5.60 19.32 -19.86
CA GLY A 221 6.62 20.33 -20.08
C GLY A 221 7.68 20.39 -18.99
N GLU A 222 8.49 21.43 -19.05
CA GLU A 222 9.65 21.61 -18.18
C GLU A 222 9.51 22.85 -17.31
N VAL A 223 9.86 22.73 -16.03
CA VAL A 223 9.77 23.81 -15.04
C VAL A 223 11.06 23.87 -14.25
N VAL A 224 11.58 25.08 -14.00
CA VAL A 224 12.72 25.31 -13.12
C VAL A 224 12.21 25.81 -11.77
N VAL A 225 12.68 25.20 -10.69
CA VAL A 225 12.26 25.51 -9.32
C VAL A 225 13.46 25.70 -8.38
N SER A 226 13.24 26.47 -7.32
CA SER A 226 14.17 26.55 -6.19
C SER A 226 14.00 25.35 -5.25
N GLU A 227 14.99 25.12 -4.39
CA GLU A 227 14.92 24.08 -3.34
C GLU A 227 13.69 24.26 -2.43
N SER A 228 13.30 25.50 -2.14
CA SER A 228 12.17 25.82 -1.25
C SER A 228 10.81 25.34 -1.79
N ILE A 229 10.64 25.22 -3.11
CA ILE A 229 9.39 24.82 -3.77
C ILE A 229 9.48 23.36 -4.28
N LEU A 230 10.69 22.81 -4.41
CA LEU A 230 10.92 21.47 -4.92
C LEU A 230 10.15 20.40 -4.12
N ASN A 231 10.23 20.43 -2.79
CA ASN A 231 9.58 19.43 -1.95
C ASN A 231 8.05 19.44 -2.12
N GLU A 232 7.45 20.61 -2.28
CA GLU A 232 6.02 20.76 -2.56
C GLU A 232 5.67 20.15 -3.92
N LYS A 233 6.43 20.46 -4.98
CA LYS A 233 6.20 19.90 -6.32
C LYS A 233 6.35 18.39 -6.39
N ILE A 234 7.35 17.83 -5.70
CA ILE A 234 7.51 16.38 -5.63
C ILE A 234 6.38 15.75 -4.83
N ASN A 235 5.97 16.35 -3.71
CA ASN A 235 4.84 15.84 -2.93
C ASN A 235 3.54 15.84 -3.76
N ASP A 236 3.20 16.96 -4.39
CA ASP A 236 2.03 17.08 -5.27
C ASP A 236 2.04 16.02 -6.36
N PHE A 237 3.20 15.80 -7.01
CA PHE A 237 3.36 14.79 -8.05
C PHE A 237 3.12 13.35 -7.52
N LEU A 238 3.52 13.07 -6.28
CA LEU A 238 3.41 11.75 -5.67
C LEU A 238 2.00 11.46 -5.11
N THR A 239 1.23 12.49 -4.72
CA THR A 239 -0.04 12.33 -3.97
C THR A 239 -1.29 12.89 -4.65
N ARG A 240 -1.18 13.33 -5.90
CA ARG A 240 -2.30 13.87 -6.70
C ARG A 240 -3.49 12.94 -6.85
#